data_AF-A0A7T1MGR0-F1
#
_entry.id   AF-A0A7T1MGR0-F1
#
_cell.length_a   1.000
_cell.length_b   1.000
_cell.length_c   1.000
_cell.angle_alpha   90.00
_cell.angle_beta   90.00
_cell.angle_gamma   90.00
#
_symmetry.space_group_name_H-M   'P 1'
#
loop_
_entity.id
_entity.type
_entity.pdbx_description
1 polymer ?
#
loop_
_entity_poly.entity_id
_entity_poly.type
_entity_poly.pdbx_seq_one_letter_code
_entity_poly.pdbx_strand_id
1 'polypeptide(L)'
;MSHTLRRLLHWSEPILRLLIWAVALGYLLLEAREVAAQRQLTQITVFAVLFLVASFQLSLARFLVTGPEAAEAAIAMQSSLAMFVASLFSVLDGALDHLFAALQGGGPGPAAPLLYLLGWVVNLLCVVMALASLELFLALLRRLIPRI
;
A
#
# COMPACT_ATOMS: atom_id res chain seq x y z
N MET A 1 -2.27 -27.41 9.70
CA MET A 1 -2.19 -25.99 10.11
C MET A 1 -1.76 -25.91 11.58
N SER A 2 -0.54 -25.49 11.88
CA SER A 2 -0.03 -25.46 13.26
C SER A 2 -0.79 -24.41 14.09
N HIS A 3 -1.04 -24.69 15.38
CA HIS A 3 -1.75 -23.78 16.30
C HIS A 3 -1.12 -22.38 16.38
N THR A 4 0.17 -22.26 16.10
CA THR A 4 0.94 -21.01 16.01
C THR A 4 0.50 -20.14 14.84
N LEU A 5 0.12 -20.75 13.71
CA LEU A 5 -0.33 -20.03 12.52
C LEU A 5 -1.70 -19.40 12.70
N ARG A 6 -2.63 -20.16 13.31
CA ARG A 6 -3.96 -19.63 13.63
C ARG A 6 -3.86 -18.44 14.58
N ARG A 7 -2.95 -18.48 15.55
CA ARG A 7 -2.69 -17.32 16.42
C ARG A 7 -2.15 -16.15 15.60
N LEU A 8 -1.11 -16.33 14.80
CA LEU A 8 -0.54 -15.25 13.97
C LEU A 8 -1.56 -14.62 13.02
N LEU A 9 -2.38 -15.43 12.34
CA LEU A 9 -3.44 -14.92 11.46
C LEU A 9 -4.50 -14.14 12.24
N HIS A 10 -4.92 -14.66 13.40
CA HIS A 10 -5.91 -14.00 14.26
C HIS A 10 -5.39 -12.69 14.89
N TRP A 11 -4.09 -12.61 15.18
CA TRP A 11 -3.44 -11.37 15.65
C TRP A 11 -3.17 -10.38 14.50
N SER A 12 -3.02 -10.86 13.26
CA SER A 12 -2.80 -9.99 12.09
C SER A 12 -4.05 -9.21 11.68
N GLU A 13 -5.25 -9.74 11.91
CA GLU A 13 -6.52 -9.10 11.58
C GLU A 13 -6.75 -7.75 12.29
N PRO A 14 -6.63 -7.63 13.63
CA PRO A 14 -6.77 -6.35 14.31
C PRO A 14 -5.65 -5.38 13.92
N ILE A 15 -4.43 -5.88 13.67
CA ILE A 15 -3.30 -5.05 13.23
C ILE A 15 -3.57 -4.47 11.84
N LEU A 16 -4.07 -5.28 10.90
CA LEU A 16 -4.41 -4.84 9.55
C LEU A 16 -5.55 -3.82 9.57
N ARG A 17 -6.58 -4.04 10.41
CA ARG A 17 -7.64 -3.05 10.66
C ARG A 17 -7.08 -1.74 11.20
N LEU A 18 -6.19 -1.82 12.18
CA LEU A 18 -5.57 -0.64 12.79
C LEU A 18 -4.68 0.10 11.79
N LEU A 19 -3.98 -0.62 10.91
CA LEU A 19 -3.23 -0.05 9.79
C LEU A 19 -4.14 0.65 8.78
N ILE A 20 -5.27 0.04 8.39
CA ILE A 20 -6.26 0.65 7.49
C ILE A 20 -6.81 1.94 8.11
N TRP A 21 -7.14 1.92 9.40
CA TRP A 21 -7.57 3.11 10.13
C TRP A 21 -6.46 4.15 10.24
N ALA A 22 -5.21 3.75 10.44
CA ALA A 22 -4.07 4.67 10.46
C ALA A 22 -3.82 5.32 9.09
N VAL A 23 -4.00 4.57 7.99
CA VAL A 23 -3.93 5.10 6.62
C VAL A 23 -5.08 6.06 6.35
N ALA A 24 -6.31 5.68 6.69
CA ALA A 24 -7.49 6.53 6.53
C ALA A 24 -7.42 7.81 7.37
N LEU A 25 -6.95 7.71 8.62
CA LEU A 25 -6.69 8.85 9.49
C LEU A 25 -5.55 9.73 8.94
N GLY A 26 -4.49 9.09 8.43
CA GLY A 26 -3.39 9.78 7.75
C GLY A 26 -3.88 10.56 6.53
N TYR A 27 -4.83 10.00 5.78
CA TYR A 27 -5.48 10.64 4.62
C TYR A 27 -6.40 11.80 5.01
N LEU A 28 -7.17 11.67 6.10
CA LEU A 28 -8.00 12.75 6.65
C LEU A 28 -7.17 13.91 7.22
N LEU A 29 -6.06 13.60 7.88
CA LEU A 29 -5.11 14.60 8.38
C LEU A 29 -4.34 15.30 7.24
N LEU A 30 -4.23 14.63 6.09
CA LEU A 30 -3.65 15.12 4.83
C LEU A 30 -4.46 16.28 4.23
N GLU A 31 -5.79 16.19 4.33
CA GLU A 31 -6.71 17.22 3.86
C GLU A 31 -6.72 18.46 4.77
N ALA A 32 -6.27 18.31 6.02
CA ALA A 32 -6.35 19.35 7.04
C ALA A 32 -5.11 20.26 7.16
N ARG A 33 -3.96 19.96 6.53
CA ARG A 33 -2.73 20.77 6.72
C ARG A 33 -1.83 20.88 5.49
N GLU A 34 -1.84 22.06 4.87
CA GLU A 34 -0.81 22.51 3.93
C GLU A 34 0.44 23.03 4.67
N VAL A 35 1.55 22.27 4.66
CA VAL A 35 2.93 22.82 4.64
C VAL A 35 3.84 21.77 3.98
N ALA A 36 4.60 22.16 2.96
CA ALA A 36 5.37 21.27 2.07
C ALA A 36 6.29 20.22 2.76
N ALA A 37 6.79 20.49 3.98
CA ALA A 37 7.60 19.53 4.74
C ALA A 37 6.81 18.32 5.25
N GLN A 38 5.49 18.46 5.45
CA GLN A 38 4.63 17.40 5.97
C GLN A 38 4.29 16.39 4.87
N ARG A 39 4.19 16.81 3.60
CA ARG A 39 3.94 15.92 2.45
C ARG A 39 5.03 14.84 2.28
N GLN A 40 6.30 15.20 2.47
CA GLN A 40 7.41 14.28 2.30
C GLN A 40 7.38 13.17 3.37
N LEU A 41 7.13 13.53 4.63
CA LEU A 41 6.95 12.58 5.73
C LEU A 41 5.72 11.70 5.51
N THR A 42 4.64 12.25 4.94
CA THR A 42 3.44 11.48 4.62
C THR A 42 3.70 10.44 3.53
N GLN A 43 4.37 10.80 2.43
CA GLN A 43 4.72 9.83 1.38
C GLN A 43 5.62 8.72 1.91
N ILE A 44 6.60 9.05 2.75
CA ILE A 44 7.45 8.05 3.43
C ILE A 44 6.61 7.15 4.32
N THR A 45 5.63 7.70 5.04
CA THR A 45 4.75 6.94 5.93
C THR A 45 3.83 6.01 5.14
N VAL A 46 3.18 6.51 4.09
CA VAL A 46 2.32 5.71 3.20
C VAL A 46 3.14 4.59 2.56
N PHE A 47 4.32 4.90 2.01
CA PHE A 47 5.25 3.90 1.53
C PHE A 47 5.57 2.85 2.60
N ALA A 48 6.00 3.26 3.79
CA ALA A 48 6.40 2.34 4.85
C ALA A 48 5.25 1.41 5.27
N VAL A 49 4.03 1.94 5.36
CA VAL A 49 2.84 1.17 5.70
C VAL A 49 2.50 0.16 4.60
N LEU A 50 2.42 0.60 3.35
CA LEU A 50 2.12 -0.29 2.21
C LEU A 50 3.21 -1.35 2.05
N PHE A 51 4.47 -0.98 2.20
CA PHE A 51 5.60 -1.89 2.13
C PHE A 51 5.60 -2.92 3.27
N LEU A 52 5.25 -2.51 4.49
CA LEU A 52 5.10 -3.41 5.63
C LEU A 52 3.99 -4.44 5.36
N VAL A 53 2.84 -4.01 4.83
CA VAL A 53 1.74 -4.90 4.46
C VAL A 53 2.18 -5.84 3.34
N ALA A 54 2.84 -5.33 2.29
CA ALA A 54 3.37 -6.16 1.22
C ALA A 54 4.34 -7.23 1.73
N SER A 55 5.22 -6.86 2.66
CA SER A 55 6.19 -7.76 3.30
C SER A 55 5.52 -8.83 4.15
N PHE A 56 4.45 -8.47 4.88
CA PHE A 56 3.64 -9.43 5.62
C PHE A 56 2.95 -10.42 4.68
N GLN A 57 2.29 -9.92 3.62
CA GLN A 57 1.64 -10.76 2.60
C GLN A 57 2.64 -11.71 1.92
N LEU A 58 3.87 -11.24 1.63
CA LEU A 58 4.94 -12.05 1.04
C LEU A 58 5.41 -13.15 2.00
N SER A 59 5.55 -12.81 3.28
CA SER A 59 5.98 -13.76 4.30
C SER A 59 4.93 -14.86 4.49
N LEU A 60 3.64 -14.49 4.45
CA LEU A 60 2.55 -15.46 4.45
C LEU A 60 2.58 -16.33 3.19
N ALA A 61 2.78 -15.75 2.01
CA ALA A 61 2.88 -16.49 0.76
C ALA A 61 4.00 -17.54 0.82
N ARG A 62 5.22 -17.16 1.24
CA ARG A 62 6.35 -18.11 1.40
C ARG A 62 6.03 -19.23 2.37
N PHE A 63 5.34 -18.91 3.47
CA PHE A 63 4.91 -19.92 4.42
C PHE A 63 3.91 -20.91 3.78
N LEU A 64 2.91 -20.40 3.07
CA LEU A 64 1.90 -21.22 2.39
C LEU A 64 2.50 -22.09 1.27
N VAL A 65 3.53 -21.61 0.55
CA VAL A 65 4.26 -22.39 -0.47
C VAL A 65 4.86 -23.67 0.12
N THR A 66 5.32 -23.63 1.37
CA THR A 66 5.89 -24.80 2.06
C THR A 66 4.83 -25.78 2.57
N GLY A 67 3.55 -25.42 2.51
CA GLY A 67 2.42 -26.23 2.95
C GLY A 67 1.63 -26.87 1.80
N PRO A 68 0.53 -27.56 2.11
CA PRO A 68 -0.37 -28.14 1.10
C PRO A 68 -1.23 -27.09 0.35
N GLU A 69 -1.17 -25.83 0.77
CA GLU A 69 -2.01 -24.70 0.33
C GLU A 69 -1.30 -23.88 -0.77
N ALA A 70 -0.73 -24.58 -1.77
CA ALA A 70 0.07 -23.95 -2.82
C ALA A 70 -0.75 -22.99 -3.71
N ALA A 71 -2.05 -23.24 -3.88
CA ALA A 71 -2.95 -22.37 -4.64
C ALA A 71 -3.21 -21.04 -3.91
N GLU A 72 -3.38 -21.09 -2.60
CA GLU A 72 -3.55 -19.94 -1.72
C GLU A 72 -2.25 -19.13 -1.65
N ALA A 73 -1.09 -19.80 -1.65
CA ALA A 73 0.21 -19.15 -1.69
C ALA A 73 0.39 -18.24 -2.91
N ALA A 74 -0.11 -18.65 -4.08
CA ALA A 74 -0.06 -17.85 -5.30
C ALA A 74 -0.91 -16.56 -5.17
N ILE A 75 -2.09 -16.65 -4.54
CA ILE A 75 -2.96 -15.49 -4.32
C ILE A 75 -2.31 -14.52 -3.33
N ALA A 76 -1.72 -15.03 -2.24
CA ALA A 76 -0.99 -14.20 -1.27
C ALA A 76 0.24 -13.51 -1.89
N MET A 77 0.92 -14.20 -2.82
CA MET A 77 2.04 -13.64 -3.59
C MET A 77 1.57 -12.51 -4.52
N GLN A 78 0.45 -12.70 -5.21
CA GLN A 78 -0.14 -11.68 -6.08
C GLN A 78 -0.61 -10.45 -5.28
N SER A 79 -1.25 -10.65 -4.13
CA SER A 79 -1.64 -9.54 -3.25
C SER A 79 -0.40 -8.77 -2.77
N SER A 80 0.65 -9.49 -2.36
CA SER A 80 1.92 -8.90 -1.94
C SER A 80 2.55 -8.03 -3.03
N LEU A 81 2.62 -8.56 -4.26
CA LEU A 81 3.20 -7.84 -5.39
C LEU A 81 2.38 -6.58 -5.71
N ALA A 82 1.05 -6.66 -5.70
CA ALA A 82 0.20 -5.51 -5.93
C ALA A 82 0.39 -4.42 -4.86
N MET A 83 0.49 -4.80 -3.57
CA MET A 83 0.75 -3.84 -2.48
C MET A 83 2.16 -3.24 -2.56
N PHE A 84 3.14 -4.04 -2.98
CA PHE A 84 4.50 -3.56 -3.21
C PHE A 84 4.53 -2.53 -4.34
N VAL A 85 3.88 -2.81 -5.46
CA VAL A 85 3.75 -1.87 -6.59
C VAL A 85 3.03 -0.59 -6.15
N ALA A 86 1.97 -0.69 -5.34
CA ALA A 86 1.31 0.47 -4.75
C ALA A 86 2.30 1.32 -3.90
N SER A 87 3.12 0.67 -3.08
CA SER A 87 4.16 1.38 -2.30
C SER A 87 5.15 2.13 -3.19
N LEU A 88 5.54 1.55 -4.33
CA LEU A 88 6.43 2.22 -5.30
C LEU A 88 5.76 3.45 -5.92
N PHE A 89 4.45 3.38 -6.23
CA PHE A 89 3.72 4.52 -6.75
C PHE A 89 3.62 5.67 -5.74
N SER A 90 3.49 5.39 -4.43
CA SER A 90 3.57 6.44 -3.40
C SER A 90 4.94 7.15 -3.39
N VAL A 91 6.05 6.41 -3.52
CA VAL A 91 7.38 7.03 -3.61
C VAL A 91 7.52 7.84 -4.90
N LEU A 92 6.99 7.33 -6.01
CA LEU A 92 7.00 8.02 -7.29
C LEU A 92 6.21 9.34 -7.24
N ASP A 93 5.07 9.36 -6.55
CA ASP A 93 4.26 10.56 -6.32
C ASP A 93 5.08 11.63 -5.56
N GLY A 94 5.76 11.23 -4.49
CA GLY A 94 6.69 12.12 -3.77
C GLY A 94 7.85 12.64 -4.63
N ALA A 95 8.39 11.80 -5.52
CA ALA A 95 9.43 12.22 -6.46
C ALA A 95 8.93 13.22 -7.52
N LEU A 96 7.69 13.03 -8.01
CA LEU A 96 7.04 13.96 -8.93
C LEU A 96 6.76 15.32 -8.26
N ASP A 97 6.33 15.32 -7.00
CA ASP A 97 6.16 16.54 -6.20
C ASP A 97 7.47 17.33 -6.09
N HIS A 98 8.59 16.65 -5.84
CA HIS A 98 9.91 17.30 -5.82
C HIS A 98 10.33 17.85 -7.18
N LEU A 99 10.12 17.08 -8.25
CA LEU A 99 10.42 17.52 -9.61
C LEU A 99 9.58 18.76 -9.96
N PHE A 100 8.32 18.78 -9.58
CA PHE A 100 7.43 19.91 -9.80
C PHE A 100 7.91 21.16 -9.05
N ALA A 101 8.26 21.03 -7.77
CA ALA A 101 8.83 22.13 -6.97
C ALA A 101 10.14 22.68 -7.57
N ALA A 102 11.00 21.79 -8.09
CA ALA A 102 12.25 22.20 -8.74
C ALA A 102 12.02 22.96 -10.06
N LEU A 103 10.99 22.59 -10.83
CA LEU A 103 10.67 23.21 -12.11
C LEU A 103 9.92 24.55 -11.98
N GLN A 104 9.18 24.77 -10.88
CA GLN A 104 8.46 26.02 -10.64
C GLN A 104 9.36 27.23 -10.32
N GLY A 105 10.65 27.02 -10.02
CA GLY A 105 11.61 28.10 -9.75
C GLY A 105 11.79 29.12 -10.90
N GLY A 106 11.25 28.84 -12.11
CA GLY A 106 11.27 29.73 -13.27
C GLY A 106 9.90 30.15 -13.81
N GLY A 107 8.79 29.84 -13.12
CA GLY A 107 7.41 30.05 -13.59
C GLY A 107 6.78 28.82 -14.25
N PRO A 108 5.45 28.78 -14.45
CA PRO A 108 4.76 27.61 -15.00
C PRO A 108 5.09 27.43 -16.48
N GLY A 109 6.08 26.58 -16.78
CA GLY A 109 6.38 26.16 -18.15
C GLY A 109 5.27 25.29 -18.75
N PRO A 110 5.26 25.08 -20.07
CA PRO A 110 4.22 24.30 -20.77
C PRO A 110 4.12 22.83 -20.31
N ALA A 111 5.13 22.32 -19.60
CA ALA A 111 5.14 20.97 -19.03
C ALA A 111 4.40 20.85 -17.68
N ALA A 112 4.06 21.97 -17.01
CA ALA A 112 3.38 21.96 -15.71
C ALA A 112 2.04 21.19 -15.68
N PRO A 113 1.10 21.38 -16.64
CA PRO A 113 -0.16 20.63 -16.64
C PRO A 113 0.04 19.12 -16.89
N LEU A 114 1.05 18.75 -17.68
CA LEU A 114 1.38 17.35 -17.96
C LEU A 114 1.91 16.64 -16.72
N LEU A 115 2.81 17.29 -15.98
CA LEU A 115 3.35 16.77 -14.71
C LEU A 115 2.28 16.65 -13.64
N TYR A 116 1.37 17.63 -13.58
CA TYR A 116 0.22 17.59 -12.67
C TYR A 116 -0.70 16.40 -12.97
N LEU A 117 -1.04 16.18 -14.26
CA LEU A 117 -1.83 15.03 -14.69
C LEU A 117 -1.11 13.71 -14.37
N LEU A 118 0.20 13.66 -14.57
CA LEU A 118 1.01 12.47 -14.26
C LEU A 118 0.98 12.13 -12.77
N GLY A 119 1.12 13.11 -11.87
CA GLY A 119 1.00 12.90 -10.42
C GLY A 119 -0.36 12.33 -10.03
N TRP A 120 -1.44 12.87 -10.60
CA TRP A 120 -2.79 12.32 -10.39
C TRP A 120 -2.93 10.87 -10.85
N VAL A 121 -2.39 10.53 -12.02
CA VAL A 121 -2.42 9.16 -12.54
C VAL A 121 -1.63 8.22 -11.63
N VAL A 122 -0.44 8.62 -11.18
CA VAL A 122 0.39 7.82 -10.27
C VAL A 122 -0.31 7.59 -8.94
N ASN A 123 -0.90 8.62 -8.35
CA ASN A 123 -1.66 8.50 -7.11
C ASN A 123 -2.89 7.58 -7.28
N LEU A 124 -3.64 7.73 -8.39
CA LEU A 124 -4.78 6.85 -8.68
C LEU A 124 -4.34 5.38 -8.82
N LEU A 125 -3.24 5.12 -9.52
CA LEU A 125 -2.68 3.78 -9.66
C LEU A 125 -2.23 3.21 -8.31
N CYS A 126 -1.63 4.03 -7.44
CA CYS A 126 -1.28 3.64 -6.07
C CYS A 126 -2.51 3.13 -5.32
N VAL A 127 -3.59 3.91 -5.31
CA VAL A 127 -4.84 3.58 -4.60
C VAL A 127 -5.49 2.32 -5.18
N VAL A 128 -5.62 2.23 -6.51
CA VAL A 128 -6.24 1.08 -7.17
C VAL A 128 -5.46 -0.21 -6.87
N MET A 129 -4.13 -0.16 -6.92
CA MET A 129 -3.28 -1.33 -6.63
C MET A 129 -3.35 -1.74 -5.16
N ALA A 130 -3.39 -0.77 -4.24
CA ALA A 130 -3.54 -1.04 -2.81
C ALA A 130 -4.89 -1.70 -2.50
N LEU A 131 -5.98 -1.20 -3.09
CA LEU A 131 -7.33 -1.77 -2.94
C LEU A 131 -7.42 -3.17 -3.55
N ALA A 132 -6.91 -3.36 -4.77
CA ALA A 132 -6.89 -4.66 -5.43
C ALA A 132 -6.10 -5.70 -4.60
N SER A 133 -4.95 -5.30 -4.04
CA SER A 133 -4.20 -6.15 -3.13
C SER A 133 -5.01 -6.53 -1.89
N LEU A 134 -5.69 -5.55 -1.27
CA LEU A 134 -6.45 -5.79 -0.05
C LEU A 134 -7.64 -6.71 -0.31
N GLU A 135 -8.37 -6.54 -1.41
CA GLU A 135 -9.48 -7.42 -1.79
C GLU A 135 -9.02 -8.86 -1.99
N LEU A 136 -7.92 -9.06 -2.73
CA LEU A 136 -7.32 -10.37 -2.93
C LEU A 136 -6.89 -11.01 -1.59
N PHE A 137 -6.29 -10.21 -0.71
CA PHE A 137 -5.85 -10.69 0.58
C PHE A 137 -7.00 -11.03 1.54
N LEU A 138 -8.09 -10.25 1.52
CA LEU A 138 -9.30 -10.56 2.28
C LEU A 138 -9.98 -11.83 1.76
N ALA A 139 -10.03 -12.02 0.44
CA ALA A 139 -10.55 -13.25 -0.16
C ALA A 139 -9.72 -14.47 0.26
N LEU A 140 -8.39 -14.34 0.33
CA LEU A 140 -7.50 -15.37 0.87
C LEU A 140 -7.79 -15.67 2.34
N LEU A 141 -7.90 -14.64 3.19
CA LEU A 141 -8.16 -14.82 4.62
C LEU A 141 -9.48 -15.55 4.88
N ARG A 142 -10.54 -15.25 4.12
CA ARG A 142 -11.84 -15.96 4.21
C ARG A 142 -11.72 -17.46 3.86
N ARG A 143 -10.84 -17.80 2.92
CA ARG A 143 -10.58 -19.21 2.56
C ARG A 143 -9.80 -19.95 3.64
N LEU A 144 -8.81 -19.28 4.25
CA LEU A 144 -7.96 -19.87 5.29
C LEU A 144 -8.66 -19.96 6.67
N ILE A 145 -9.58 -19.03 6.96
CA ILE A 145 -10.38 -19.00 8.18
C ILE A 145 -11.88 -19.06 7.80
N PRO A 146 -12.44 -20.25 7.60
CA PRO A 146 -13.85 -20.43 7.18
C PRO A 146 -14.90 -20.11 8.26
N ARG A 147 -14.54 -19.40 9.34
CA ARG A 147 -15.44 -18.98 10.44
C ARG A 147 -15.60 -17.45 10.52
N ILE A 148 -15.35 -16.75 9.43
CA ILE A 148 -15.70 -15.32 9.25
C ILE A 148 -16.66 -15.22 8.07
#